data_AF-A0A4Q7XYL4-F1
#
_entry.id   AF-A0A4Q7XYL4-F1
#
_cell.length_a   1.000
_cell.length_b   1.000
_cell.length_c   1.000
_cell.angle_alpha   90.00
_cell.angle_beta   90.00
_cell.angle_gamma   90.00
#
_symmetry.space_group_name_H-M   'P 1'
#
loop_
_entity.id
_entity.type
_entity.pdbx_description
1 polymer ?
#
loop_
_entity_poly.entity_id
_entity_poly.type
_entity_poly.pdbx_seq_one_letter_code
_entity_poly.pdbx_strand_id
1 'polypeptide(L)'
;MPTAPLMPLALMAALANEKTLIPRVRMAIAVVAQEVFLEDASTPGNPLRFSLARSVLSPTDLQAAAMMVGLVASPLFQAAAITANSSDPAVMAAAVTDEQLLNAVRVGWSAVAGVSPAQAAGAKETPIET
;
A
#
# COMPACT_ATOMS: atom_id res chain seq x y z
N MET A 1 -16.31 -7.06 9.08
CA MET A 1 -17.12 -5.82 9.12
C MET A 1 -16.30 -4.71 8.48
N PRO A 2 -16.88 -3.78 7.70
CA PRO A 2 -16.15 -2.61 7.23
C PRO A 2 -15.76 -1.76 8.44
N THR A 3 -14.45 -1.61 8.69
CA THR A 3 -13.95 -0.72 9.74
C THR A 3 -14.16 0.71 9.29
N ALA A 4 -14.77 1.53 10.15
CA ALA A 4 -14.91 2.96 9.85
C ALA A 4 -13.53 3.60 9.61
N PRO A 5 -13.43 4.62 8.74
CA PRO A 5 -12.20 5.37 8.57
C PRO A 5 -11.70 5.89 9.92
N LEU A 6 -10.40 5.77 10.16
CA LEU A 6 -9.75 6.26 11.39
C LEU A 6 -9.57 7.78 11.36
N MET A 7 -9.76 8.39 10.19
CA MET A 7 -9.55 9.80 9.91
C MET A 7 -10.76 10.40 9.19
N PRO A 8 -11.15 11.64 9.49
CA PRO A 8 -12.16 12.37 8.73
C PRO A 8 -11.82 12.43 7.23
N LEU A 9 -12.83 12.30 6.36
CA LEU A 9 -12.64 12.32 4.90
C LEU A 9 -11.93 13.59 4.39
N ALA A 10 -12.18 14.74 5.02
CA ALA A 10 -11.52 16.00 4.67
C ALA A 10 -9.99 15.94 4.90
N LEU A 11 -9.55 15.30 6.00
CA LEU A 11 -8.12 15.12 6.27
C LEU A 11 -7.50 14.07 5.35
N MET A 12 -8.25 13.01 5.02
CA MET A 12 -7.81 12.04 4.01
C MET A 12 -7.59 12.71 2.65
N ALA A 13 -8.52 13.57 2.22
CA ALA A 13 -8.40 14.30 0.97
C ALA A 13 -7.21 15.26 0.98
N ALA A 14 -6.97 15.97 2.09
CA ALA A 14 -5.83 16.85 2.22
C ALA A 14 -4.49 16.08 2.17
N LEU A 15 -4.40 14.97 2.90
CA LEU A 15 -3.23 14.09 2.90
C LEU A 15 -2.97 13.44 1.55
N ALA A 16 -4.02 13.05 0.81
CA ALA A 16 -3.89 12.50 -0.53
C ALA A 16 -3.37 13.52 -1.56
N ASN A 17 -3.46 14.81 -1.28
CA ASN A 17 -2.92 15.89 -2.11
C ASN A 17 -1.54 16.40 -1.61
N GLU A 18 -0.99 15.80 -0.56
CA GLU A 18 0.27 16.24 0.03
C GLU A 18 1.46 15.90 -0.89
N LYS A 19 2.12 16.95 -1.40
CA LYS A 19 3.13 16.83 -2.46
C LYS A 19 4.39 16.08 -2.02
N THR A 20 4.74 16.17 -0.73
CA THR A 20 5.94 15.51 -0.19
C THR A 20 5.83 13.98 -0.20
N LEU A 21 4.61 13.41 -0.26
CA LEU A 21 4.39 11.97 -0.33
C LEU A 21 4.58 11.40 -1.73
N ILE A 22 4.34 12.18 -2.79
CA ILE A 22 4.37 11.69 -4.19
C ILE A 22 5.67 10.95 -4.53
N PRO A 23 6.88 11.52 -4.32
CA PRO A 23 8.12 10.81 -4.65
C PRO A 23 8.33 9.55 -3.80
N ARG A 24 7.89 9.56 -2.53
CA ARG A 24 7.99 8.39 -1.63
C ARG A 24 7.09 7.26 -2.09
N VAL A 25 5.83 7.56 -2.43
CA VAL A 25 4.87 6.60 -2.99
C VAL A 25 5.36 6.04 -4.31
N ARG A 26 5.87 6.90 -5.20
CA ARG A 26 6.46 6.47 -6.47
C ARG A 26 7.59 5.46 -6.27
N MET A 27 8.49 5.71 -5.32
CA MET A 27 9.57 4.78 -4.99
C MET A 27 9.04 3.49 -4.35
N ALA A 28 8.08 3.58 -3.41
CA ALA A 28 7.49 2.41 -2.77
C ALA A 28 6.79 1.48 -3.79
N ILE A 29 6.08 2.04 -4.77
CA ILE A 29 5.47 1.28 -5.87
C ILE A 29 6.55 0.56 -6.68
N ALA A 30 7.62 1.25 -7.06
CA ALA A 30 8.71 0.65 -7.81
C ALA A 30 9.41 -0.48 -7.03
N VAL A 31 9.63 -0.30 -5.72
CA VAL A 31 10.20 -1.33 -4.83
C VAL A 31 9.28 -2.55 -4.77
N VAL A 32 7.98 -2.37 -4.51
CA VAL A 32 7.06 -3.51 -4.44
C VAL A 32 6.87 -4.19 -5.81
N ALA A 33 6.94 -3.44 -6.91
CA ALA A 33 6.96 -4.02 -8.26
C ALA A 33 8.15 -4.96 -8.45
N GLN A 34 9.34 -4.56 -7.99
CA GLN A 34 10.55 -5.39 -8.01
C GLN A 34 10.40 -6.64 -7.14
N GLU A 35 9.82 -6.52 -5.94
CA GLU A 35 9.51 -7.67 -5.10
C GLU A 35 8.60 -8.67 -5.83
N VAL A 36 7.54 -8.19 -6.48
CA VAL A 36 6.60 -9.03 -7.24
C VAL A 36 7.27 -9.74 -8.42
N PHE A 37 8.25 -9.12 -9.08
CA PHE A 37 9.02 -9.79 -10.14
C PHE A 37 9.87 -10.96 -9.63
N LEU A 38 10.18 -10.97 -8.34
CA LEU A 38 10.95 -12.02 -7.67
C LEU A 38 10.07 -13.01 -6.90
N GLU A 39 8.75 -12.78 -6.82
CA GLU A 39 7.81 -13.68 -6.16
C GLU A 39 7.69 -15.02 -6.91
N ASP A 40 7.53 -16.11 -6.14
CA ASP A 40 7.23 -17.42 -6.70
C ASP A 40 5.89 -17.37 -7.44
N ALA A 41 5.81 -18.03 -8.60
CA ALA A 41 4.61 -18.04 -9.45
C ALA A 41 3.39 -18.69 -8.76
N SER A 42 3.62 -19.53 -7.73
CA SER A 42 2.58 -20.11 -6.87
C SER A 42 2.03 -19.15 -5.83
N THR A 43 2.62 -17.95 -5.67
CA THR A 43 2.12 -16.93 -4.75
C THR A 43 0.66 -16.58 -5.11
N PRO A 44 -0.27 -16.57 -4.14
CA PRO A 44 -1.67 -16.23 -4.40
C PRO A 44 -1.81 -14.91 -5.15
N GLY A 45 -2.58 -14.92 -6.24
CA GLY A 45 -2.82 -13.75 -7.09
C GLY A 45 -1.62 -13.31 -7.95
N ASN A 46 -0.51 -14.07 -8.00
CA ASN A 46 0.70 -13.71 -8.74
C ASN A 46 0.45 -13.25 -10.19
N PRO A 47 -0.38 -13.92 -11.01
CA PRO A 47 -0.61 -13.47 -12.40
C PRO A 47 -1.13 -12.03 -12.49
N LEU A 48 -2.03 -11.62 -11.59
CA LEU A 48 -2.56 -10.26 -11.55
C LEU A 48 -1.55 -9.28 -10.93
N ARG A 49 -0.87 -9.67 -9.85
CA ARG A 49 0.18 -8.87 -9.21
C ARG A 49 1.30 -8.53 -10.20
N PHE A 50 1.78 -9.54 -10.91
CA PHE A 50 2.84 -9.43 -11.91
C PHE A 50 2.41 -8.57 -13.11
N SER A 51 1.17 -8.74 -13.59
CA SER A 51 0.63 -7.90 -14.65
C SER A 51 0.58 -6.42 -14.25
N LEU A 52 0.15 -6.14 -13.01
CA LEU A 52 0.20 -4.79 -12.45
C LEU A 52 1.65 -4.30 -12.31
N ALA A 53 2.59 -5.12 -11.84
CA ALA A 53 3.98 -4.72 -11.65
C ALA A 53 4.63 -4.27 -12.96
N ARG A 54 4.32 -4.95 -14.07
CA ARG A 54 4.76 -4.54 -15.41
C ARG A 54 4.26 -3.18 -15.83
N SER A 55 3.06 -2.76 -15.42
CA SER A 55 2.50 -1.46 -15.81
C SER A 55 3.02 -0.29 -14.96
N VAL A 56 3.65 -0.56 -13.81
CA VAL A 56 4.11 0.45 -12.85
C VAL A 56 5.57 0.30 -12.42
N LEU A 57 6.41 -0.40 -13.19
CA LEU A 57 7.85 -0.55 -12.90
C LEU A 57 8.60 0.80 -12.89
N SER A 58 8.14 1.76 -13.69
CA SER A 58 8.67 3.13 -13.71
C SER A 58 7.50 4.10 -13.60
N PRO A 59 6.88 4.21 -12.41
CA PRO A 59 5.65 4.96 -12.25
C PRO A 59 5.93 6.44 -12.47
N THR A 60 5.06 7.11 -13.21
CA THR A 60 5.04 8.57 -13.35
C THR A 60 4.46 9.22 -12.09
N ASP A 61 4.68 10.52 -11.92
CA ASP A 61 4.10 11.27 -10.79
C ASP A 61 2.56 11.23 -10.81
N LEU A 62 1.95 11.23 -12.01
CA LEU A 62 0.50 11.10 -12.16
C LEU A 62 -0.02 9.74 -11.67
N GLN A 63 0.69 8.65 -12.00
CA GLN A 63 0.33 7.31 -11.52
C GLN A 63 0.49 7.21 -9.99
N ALA A 64 1.57 7.76 -9.44
CA ALA A 64 1.77 7.82 -7.99
C ALA A 64 0.67 8.63 -7.28
N ALA A 65 0.27 9.77 -7.84
CA ALA A 65 -0.82 10.59 -7.32
C ALA A 65 -2.17 9.85 -7.38
N ALA A 66 -2.45 9.13 -8.47
CA ALA A 66 -3.67 8.32 -8.58
C ALA A 66 -3.72 7.19 -7.52
N MET A 67 -2.58 6.54 -7.25
CA MET A 67 -2.49 5.48 -6.24
C MET A 67 -2.50 6.02 -4.80
N MET A 68 -2.12 7.28 -4.58
CA MET A 68 -2.12 7.95 -3.28
C MET A 68 -3.49 7.85 -2.57
N VAL A 69 -4.57 8.03 -3.33
CA VAL A 69 -5.94 7.99 -2.79
C VAL A 69 -6.24 6.63 -2.17
N GLY A 70 -5.86 5.54 -2.86
CA GLY A 70 -6.02 4.18 -2.35
C GLY A 70 -5.16 3.91 -1.12
N LEU A 71 -3.93 4.44 -1.09
CA LEU A 71 -3.04 4.32 0.06
C LEU A 71 -3.58 5.05 1.29
N VAL A 72 -3.99 6.31 1.15
CA VAL A 72 -4.58 7.09 2.25
C VAL A 72 -5.91 6.52 2.72
N ALA A 73 -6.67 5.85 1.85
CA ALA A 73 -7.86 5.11 2.24
C ALA A 73 -7.55 3.82 3.03
N SER A 74 -6.31 3.31 2.98
CA SER A 74 -5.94 2.09 3.68
C SER A 74 -5.87 2.29 5.20
N PRO A 75 -6.40 1.35 6.01
CA PRO A 75 -6.35 1.46 7.48
C PRO A 75 -4.94 1.56 8.04
N LEU A 76 -3.97 0.87 7.43
CA LEU A 76 -2.56 0.89 7.87
C LEU A 76 -1.94 2.28 7.68
N PHE A 77 -2.20 2.91 6.55
CA PHE A 77 -1.69 4.26 6.29
C PHE A 77 -2.36 5.30 7.18
N GLN A 78 -3.68 5.18 7.40
CA GLN A 78 -4.38 6.08 8.33
C GLN A 78 -3.85 5.91 9.75
N ALA A 79 -3.67 4.68 10.23
CA ALA A 79 -3.12 4.39 11.55
C ALA A 79 -1.72 4.96 11.75
N ALA A 80 -0.88 4.92 10.71
CA ALA A 80 0.43 5.56 10.72
C ALA A 80 0.31 7.09 10.77
N ALA A 81 -0.48 7.67 9.88
CA ALA A 81 -0.62 9.13 9.76
C ALA A 81 -1.19 9.80 11.02
N ILE A 82 -2.16 9.17 11.70
CA ILE A 82 -2.77 9.74 12.92
C ILE A 82 -1.80 9.78 14.12
N THR A 83 -0.70 9.00 14.11
CA THR A 83 0.31 9.04 15.18
C THR A 83 1.00 10.40 15.29
N ALA A 84 0.94 11.21 14.22
CA ALA A 84 1.38 12.59 14.20
C ALA A 84 0.66 13.49 15.21
N ASN A 85 -0.54 13.11 15.65
CA ASN A 85 -1.42 13.95 16.49
C ASN A 85 -1.59 15.38 15.93
N SER A 86 -1.67 15.49 14.61
CA SER A 86 -1.76 16.75 13.87
C SER A 86 -2.82 16.66 12.78
N SER A 87 -3.39 17.80 12.42
CA SER A 87 -4.28 17.96 11.25
C SER A 87 -3.55 18.54 10.03
N ASP A 88 -2.26 18.86 10.16
CA ASP A 88 -1.43 19.33 9.05
C ASP A 88 -0.98 18.14 8.17
N PRO A 89 -1.38 18.09 6.89
CA PRO A 89 -1.02 17.01 5.97
C PRO A 89 0.49 16.77 5.86
N ALA A 90 1.31 17.81 5.89
CA ALA A 90 2.76 17.67 5.77
C ALA A 90 3.36 16.97 7.00
N VAL A 91 2.84 17.29 8.19
CA VAL A 91 3.26 16.64 9.45
C VAL A 91 2.78 15.19 9.48
N MET A 92 1.54 14.93 9.05
CA MET A 92 0.99 13.57 8.95
C MET A 92 1.78 12.71 7.95
N ALA A 93 2.14 13.27 6.81
CA ALA A 93 2.98 12.62 5.80
C ALA A 93 4.37 12.26 6.34
N ALA A 94 5.00 13.16 7.11
CA ALA A 94 6.30 12.93 7.72
C ALA A 94 6.28 11.84 8.81
N ALA A 95 5.13 11.64 9.48
CA ALA A 95 4.98 10.61 10.50
C ALA A 95 4.87 9.18 9.93
N VAL A 96 4.45 9.02 8.67
CA VAL A 96 4.41 7.72 8.01
C VAL A 96 5.84 7.28 7.70
N THR A 97 6.28 6.15 8.24
CA THR A 97 7.61 5.59 7.94
C THR A 97 7.63 4.90 6.58
N ASP A 98 8.82 4.73 6.01
CA ASP A 98 8.97 4.03 4.71
C ASP A 98 8.52 2.57 4.80
N GLU A 99 8.75 1.90 5.93
CA GLU A 99 8.27 0.54 6.15
C GLU A 99 6.74 0.45 6.18
N GLN A 100 6.08 1.40 6.85
CA GLN A 100 4.61 1.47 6.87
C GLN A 100 4.04 1.75 5.48
N LEU A 101 4.69 2.63 4.71
CA LEU A 101 4.31 2.92 3.33
C LEU A 101 4.48 1.68 2.43
N LEU A 102 5.62 1.00 2.49
CA LEU A 102 5.86 -0.24 1.73
C LEU A 102 4.82 -1.31 2.10
N ASN A 103 4.52 -1.47 3.39
CA ASN A 103 3.52 -2.43 3.85
C ASN A 103 2.11 -2.07 3.33
N ALA A 104 1.72 -0.80 3.38
CA ALA A 104 0.44 -0.34 2.83
C ALA A 104 0.33 -0.63 1.32
N VAL A 105 1.42 -0.43 0.57
CA VAL A 105 1.47 -0.76 -0.87
C VAL A 105 1.32 -2.28 -1.09
N ARG A 106 2.06 -3.13 -0.36
CA ARG A 106 1.97 -4.61 -0.48
C ARG A 106 0.55 -5.12 -0.19
N VAL A 107 -0.06 -4.61 0.88
CA VAL A 107 -1.44 -4.99 1.26
C VAL A 107 -2.44 -4.52 0.21
N GLY A 108 -2.32 -3.28 -0.26
CA GLY A 108 -3.17 -2.75 -1.33
C GLY A 108 -3.05 -3.56 -2.62
N TRP A 109 -1.83 -3.95 -3.00
CA TRP A 109 -1.58 -4.77 -4.19
C TRP A 109 -2.22 -6.16 -4.09
N SER A 110 -2.10 -6.79 -2.92
CA SER A 110 -2.72 -8.09 -2.64
C SER A 110 -4.24 -7.98 -2.74
N ALA A 111 -4.84 -6.91 -2.20
CA ALA A 111 -6.27 -6.67 -2.30
C ALA A 111 -6.75 -6.47 -3.76
N VAL A 112 -6.02 -5.70 -4.56
CA VAL A 112 -6.34 -5.50 -6.00
C VAL A 112 -6.19 -6.80 -6.80
N ALA A 113 -5.28 -7.68 -6.40
CA ALA A 113 -5.12 -9.00 -6.98
C ALA A 113 -6.16 -10.03 -6.49
N GLY A 114 -7.15 -9.62 -5.68
CA GLY A 114 -8.20 -10.49 -5.15
C GLY A 114 -7.72 -11.43 -4.04
N VAL A 115 -6.57 -11.16 -3.44
CA VAL A 115 -6.02 -11.96 -2.34
C VAL A 115 -6.59 -11.44 -1.03
N SER A 116 -7.33 -12.29 -0.32
CA SER A 116 -7.83 -11.95 1.00
C SER A 116 -6.68 -11.87 2.03
N PRO A 117 -6.82 -11.10 3.13
CA PRO A 117 -5.80 -11.05 4.18
C PRO A 117 -5.43 -12.43 4.76
N ALA A 118 -6.40 -13.36 4.82
CA ALA A 118 -6.16 -14.74 5.28
C ALA A 118 -5.26 -15.53 4.31
N GLN A 119 -5.44 -15.36 3.00
CA GLN A 119 -4.58 -15.99 1.98
C GLN A 119 -3.19 -15.38 1.94
N ALA A 120 -3.07 -14.07 2.22
CA ALA A 120 -1.77 -13.41 2.34
C ALA A 120 -0.98 -13.89 3.58
N ALA A 121 -1.66 -14.26 4.68
CA ALA A 121 -1.04 -14.77 5.89
C ALA A 121 -0.75 -16.29 5.85
N GLY A 122 -1.55 -17.07 5.10
CA GLY A 122 -1.47 -18.54 5.06
C GLY A 122 -0.35 -19.13 4.22
N ALA A 123 0.43 -18.34 3.48
CA ALA A 123 1.55 -18.84 2.67
C ALA A 123 2.76 -19.34 3.49
N LYS A 124 2.69 -19.33 4.83
CA LYS A 124 3.78 -19.76 5.74
C LYS A 124 3.55 -21.09 6.48
N GLU A 125 2.38 -21.73 6.35
CA GLU A 125 2.09 -22.95 7.11
C GLU A 125 1.49 -24.04 6.21
N THR A 126 2.35 -24.85 5.60
CA THR A 126 1.98 -26.25 5.33
C THR A 126 2.65 -27.11 6.41
N PRO A 127 1.90 -27.63 7.39
CA PRO A 127 2.35 -28.72 8.23
C PRO A 127 2.54 -29.95 7.34
N ILE A 128 3.72 -30.57 7.41
CA ILE A 128 3.96 -31.88 6.82
C ILE A 128 3.20 -32.89 7.67
N GLU A 129 2.08 -33.40 7.18
CA GLU A 129 1.45 -34.59 7.76
C GLU A 129 2.26 -35.82 7.34
N THR A 130 2.87 -36.48 8.33
CA THR A 130 3.42 -37.84 8.27
C THR A 130 2.35 -38.87 8.57
#